data_AF-A0A0L9V1W3-F1
#
_entry.id   AF-A0A0L9V1W3-F1
#
_cell.length_a   1.000
_cell.length_b   1.000
_cell.length_c   1.000
_cell.angle_alpha   90.00
_cell.angle_beta   90.00
_cell.angle_gamma   90.00
#
_symmetry.space_group_name_H-M   'P 1'
#
loop_
_entity.id
_entity.type
_entity.pdbx_description
1 polymer ?
#
loop_
_entity_poly.entity_id
_entity_poly.type
_entity_poly.pdbx_seq_one_letter_code
_entity_poly.pdbx_strand_id
1 'polypeptide(L)' 'MQKIMEALHNADRDRNGSYNKDELKQALRDLGAYFPNWRAYRAFGKADANNDGQISGEEIDTLIEYLHSCGFGK' A
#
# COMPACT_ATOMS: atom_id res chain seq x y z
N MET A 1 -9.21 -7.65 -3.78
CA MET A 1 -9.55 -6.39 -3.07
C MET A 1 -9.57 -6.56 -1.55
N GLN A 2 -10.40 -7.44 -0.98
CA GLN A 2 -10.54 -7.58 0.49
C GLN A 2 -9.23 -7.83 1.25
N LYS A 3 -8.39 -8.79 0.82
CA LYS A 3 -7.09 -9.07 1.47
C LYS A 3 -6.14 -7.86 1.47
N ILE A 4 -6.13 -7.08 0.39
CA ILE A 4 -5.27 -5.90 0.26
C ILE A 4 -5.75 -4.80 1.20
N MET A 5 -7.06 -4.54 1.22
CA MET A 5 -7.67 -3.59 2.15
C MET A 5 -7.45 -4.00 3.61
N GLU A 6 -7.55 -5.29 3.93
CA GLU A 6 -7.31 -5.80 5.28
C GLU A 6 -5.84 -5.62 5.70
N ALA A 7 -4.89 -5.95 4.81
CA ALA A 7 -3.47 -5.75 5.08
C ALA A 7 -3.10 -4.26 5.23
N LEU A 8 -3.72 -3.38 4.43
CA LEU A 8 -3.58 -1.94 4.59
C LEU A 8 -4.17 -1.50 5.93
N HIS A 9 -5.42 -1.84 6.22
CA HIS A 9 -6.06 -1.47 7.49
C HIS A 9 -5.27 -1.98 8.71
N ASN A 10 -4.69 -3.17 8.64
CA ASN A 10 -3.85 -3.71 9.72
C ASN A 10 -2.49 -2.99 9.84
N ALA A 11 -2.00 -2.42 8.74
CA ALA A 11 -0.78 -1.64 8.72
C ALA A 11 -0.99 -0.19 9.16
N ASP A 12 -2.17 0.39 8.97
CA ASP A 12 -2.56 1.72 9.45
C ASP A 12 -2.68 1.71 10.99
N ARG A 13 -1.54 1.98 11.64
CA ARG A 13 -1.45 1.97 13.11
C ARG A 13 -1.96 3.25 13.72
N ASP A 14 -1.75 4.35 13.00
CA ASP A 14 -2.06 5.69 13.48
C ASP A 14 -3.51 6.08 13.17
N ARG A 15 -4.24 5.28 12.36
CA ARG A 15 -5.63 5.50 11.94
C ARG A 15 -5.85 6.91 11.40
N ASN A 16 -4.83 7.43 10.75
CA ASN A 16 -4.83 8.77 10.16
C ASN A 16 -5.53 8.76 8.78
N GLY A 17 -5.77 7.58 8.20
CA GLY A 17 -6.31 7.44 6.85
C GLY A 17 -5.29 7.75 5.73
N SER A 18 -3.99 7.81 6.06
CA SER A 18 -2.88 8.06 5.15
C SER A 18 -1.74 7.09 5.41
N TYR A 19 -1.27 6.42 4.37
CA TYR A 19 -0.27 5.37 4.50
C TYR A 19 1.11 5.90 4.18
N ASN A 20 2.04 5.77 5.12
CA ASN A 20 3.44 6.07 4.87
C ASN A 20 4.20 4.86 4.26
N LYS A 21 5.46 5.07 3.89
CA LYS A 21 6.32 4.02 3.28
C LYS A 21 6.52 2.80 4.18
N ASP A 22 6.61 3.00 5.49
CA ASP A 22 6.79 1.93 6.46
C ASP A 22 5.51 1.12 6.66
N GLU A 23 4.36 1.77 6.71
CA GLU A 23 3.05 1.11 6.78
C GLU A 23 2.76 0.31 5.50
N LEU A 24 3.01 0.89 4.33
CA LEU A 24 2.84 0.15 3.07
C LEU A 24 3.76 -1.07 2.98
N LYS A 25 4.99 -0.92 3.46
CA LYS A 25 5.95 -2.03 3.55
C LYS A 25 5.44 -3.13 4.49
N GLN A 26 4.83 -2.76 5.61
CA GLN A 26 4.22 -3.72 6.54
C GLN A 26 3.02 -4.43 5.89
N ALA A 27 2.12 -3.70 5.22
CA ALA A 27 1.01 -4.29 4.48
C ALA A 27 1.49 -5.27 3.40
N LEU A 28 2.53 -4.90 2.64
CA LEU A 28 3.13 -5.78 1.64
C LEU A 28 3.78 -7.03 2.25
N ARG A 29 4.37 -6.89 3.45
CA ARG A 29 4.92 -8.02 4.20
C ARG A 29 3.81 -8.97 4.66
N ASP A 30 2.70 -8.45 5.15
CA ASP A 30 1.53 -9.24 5.56
C ASP A 30 0.87 -9.93 4.36
N LEU A 31 0.90 -9.28 3.18
CA LEU A 31 0.50 -9.89 1.90
C LEU A 31 1.48 -10.95 1.37
N GLY A 32 2.58 -11.22 2.07
CA GLY A 32 3.57 -12.23 1.69
C GLY A 32 4.51 -11.81 0.56
N ALA A 33 4.74 -10.51 0.36
CA ALA A 33 5.67 -10.04 -0.65
C ALA A 33 7.12 -10.43 -0.31
N TYR A 34 7.81 -11.06 -1.26
CA TYR A 34 9.24 -11.39 -1.14
C TYR A 34 10.16 -10.15 -1.05
N PHE A 35 9.78 -9.06 -1.72
CA PHE A 35 10.53 -7.79 -1.74
C PHE A 35 9.64 -6.61 -1.33
N PRO A 36 9.27 -6.50 -0.04
CA PRO A 36 8.30 -5.49 0.41
C PRO A 36 8.86 -4.08 0.23
N ASN A 37 10.16 -3.86 0.44
CA ASN A 37 10.78 -2.53 0.31
C ASN A 37 10.76 -2.01 -1.13
N TRP A 38 11.16 -2.86 -2.09
CA TRP A 38 11.18 -2.50 -3.51
C TRP A 38 9.77 -2.34 -4.09
N ARG A 39 8.84 -3.23 -3.69
CA ARG A 39 7.45 -3.13 -4.11
C ARG A 39 6.73 -1.94 -3.47
N ALA A 40 7.02 -1.60 -2.21
CA ALA A 40 6.51 -0.41 -1.55
C ALA A 40 6.96 0.84 -2.31
N TYR A 41 8.24 0.94 -2.65
CA TYR A 41 8.77 2.08 -3.41
C TYR A 41 8.09 2.22 -4.78
N ARG A 42 7.91 1.10 -5.50
CA ARG A 42 7.27 1.10 -6.82
C ARG A 42 5.78 1.43 -6.75
N ALA A 43 5.10 0.93 -5.72
CA ALA A 43 3.70 1.23 -5.45
C ALA A 43 3.53 2.69 -5.04
N PHE A 44 4.42 3.22 -4.19
CA PHE A 44 4.49 4.64 -3.86
C PHE A 44 4.63 5.48 -5.11
N GLY A 45 5.66 5.28 -5.93
CA GLY A 45 5.84 6.09 -7.14
C GLY A 45 4.71 5.99 -8.16
N LYS A 46 3.77 5.05 -8.00
CA LYS A 46 2.57 4.93 -8.84
C LYS A 46 1.32 5.52 -8.20
N ALA A 47 1.18 5.41 -6.88
CA ALA A 47 0.02 5.86 -6.12
C ALA A 47 0.17 7.30 -5.59
N ASP A 48 1.38 7.67 -5.14
CA ASP A 48 1.78 9.00 -4.68
C ASP A 48 1.93 9.94 -5.89
N ALA A 49 0.79 10.41 -6.39
CA ALA A 49 0.72 11.31 -7.53
C ALA A 49 1.06 12.75 -7.09
N ASN A 50 0.71 13.10 -5.85
CA ASN A 50 0.97 14.41 -5.28
C ASN A 50 2.43 14.59 -4.80
N ASN A 51 3.22 13.50 -4.74
CA ASN A 51 4.61 13.45 -4.26
C ASN A 51 4.76 14.00 -2.84
N ASP A 52 3.74 13.82 -1.99
CA ASP A 52 3.75 14.21 -0.60
C ASP A 52 4.49 13.20 0.30
N GLY A 53 4.85 12.03 -0.26
CA GLY A 53 5.56 10.97 0.43
C GLY A 53 4.68 10.11 1.35
N GLN A 54 3.36 10.27 1.26
CA GLN A 54 2.30 9.51 1.91
C GLN A 54 1.26 9.11 0.85
N ILE A 55 0.39 8.15 1.17
CA ILE A 55 -0.71 7.75 0.29
C ILE A 55 -1.99 8.09 1.04
N SER A 56 -2.59 9.21 0.68
CA SER A 56 -3.80 9.70 1.34
C SER A 56 -5.04 8.94 0.88
N GLY A 57 -6.16 9.12 1.59
CA GLY A 57 -7.49 8.57 1.27
C GLY A 57 -7.83 8.45 -0.22
N GLU A 58 -7.54 9.52 -0.97
CA GLU A 58 -7.83 9.68 -2.39
C GLU A 58 -6.91 8.83 -3.30
N GLU A 59 -5.70 8.53 -2.85
CA GLU A 59 -4.67 7.79 -3.60
C GLU A 59 -4.66 6.29 -3.27
N ILE A 60 -5.29 5.89 -2.16
CA ILE A 60 -5.41 4.48 -1.74
C ILE A 60 -6.07 3.61 -2.81
N ASP A 61 -7.10 4.13 -3.51
CA ASP A 61 -7.80 3.35 -4.53
C ASP A 61 -6.86 2.95 -5.67
N THR A 62 -6.04 3.91 -6.12
CA THR A 62 -4.97 3.68 -7.13
C THR A 62 -3.94 2.68 -6.63
N LEU A 63 -3.55 2.76 -5.35
CA LEU A 63 -2.65 1.79 -4.74
C LEU A 63 -3.25 0.37 -4.74
N ILE A 64 -4.51 0.24 -4.33
CA ILE A 64 -5.20 -1.06 -4.27
C ILE A 64 -5.32 -1.67 -5.67
N GLU A 65 -5.69 -0.85 -6.66
CA GLU A 65 -5.74 -1.28 -8.06
C GLU A 65 -4.35 -1.74 -8.56
N TYR A 66 -3.30 -0.99 -8.23
CA TYR A 66 -1.93 -1.34 -8.58
C TYR A 66 -1.49 -2.67 -7.95
N LEU A 67 -1.78 -2.88 -6.66
CA LEU A 67 -1.44 -4.11 -5.94
C LEU A 67 -2.22 -5.30 -6.50
N HIS A 68 -3.50 -5.11 -6.82
CA HIS A 68 -4.32 -6.12 -7.47
C HIS A 68 -3.76 -6.50 -8.86
N SER A 69 -3.40 -5.52 -9.68
CA SER A 69 -2.76 -5.72 -10.99
C SER A 69 -1.40 -6.44 -10.87
N CYS A 70 -0.66 -6.19 -9.78
CA CYS A 70 0.59 -6.88 -9.47
C CYS A 70 0.42 -8.33 -8.96
N GLY A 71 -0.81 -8.85 -8.90
CA GLY A 71 -1.12 -10.23 -8.54
C GLY A 71 -1.15 -10.51 -7.04
N PHE A 72 -1.23 -9.48 -6.20
CA PHE A 72 -1.40 -9.65 -4.76
C PHE A 72 -2.86 -9.97 -4.41
N GLY A 73 -3.07 -10.91 -3.50
CA GLY A 73 -4.41 -11.24 -2.99
C GLY A 73 -5.19 -12.32 -3.73
N LYS A 74 -4.50 -13.24 -4.44
CA LYS A 74 -5.10 -14.49 -4.90
C LYS A 74 -5.39 -15.47 -3.75
#